data_AF-A7S2X1-F1
#
_entry.id   AF-A7S2X1-F1
#
_cell.length_a   1.000
_cell.length_b   1.000
_cell.length_c   1.000
_cell.angle_alpha   90.00
_cell.angle_beta   90.00
_cell.angle_gamma   90.00
#
_symmetry.space_group_name_H-M   'P 1'
#
loop_
_entity.id
_entity.type
_entity.pdbx_description
1 polymer ?
#
loop_
_entity_poly.entity_id
_entity_poly.type
_entity_poly.pdbx_seq_one_letter_code
_entity_poly.pdbx_strand_id
1 'polypeptide(L)'
;MATREQCPLWKIELTYNKSRFAESDLVIFHALGGNMPNTNELRRLSKNRPLLQRWVYHSMESPKVTPMVSPLNGFFNATWTYRSDSDFSAAYATYVPLSPTEMSYKKVTISKRDYSKGKTSLVAWVVSNCSARLRNEFVAELMKYIDVHVYGSCSSNYNQTRVCNRGKMSKCLKKYKFYLSFENALCKDYITEKYWDRLGEEDVVPVVLGGADASDYSRVAIPGSYINVWDFKSVKELAEYLKYLDKKPAAYNKYFQWRSYYKRNTQHYPICNFCK
;
A
#
# COMPACT_ATOMS: atom_id res chain seq x y z
N MET A 1 -20.60 -14.18 11.73
CA MET A 1 -20.27 -13.37 12.92
C MET A 1 -20.37 -11.91 12.53
N ALA A 2 -21.23 -11.14 13.20
CA ALA A 2 -21.23 -9.68 13.08
C ALA A 2 -20.13 -9.14 13.99
N THR A 3 -19.19 -8.39 13.44
CA THR A 3 -18.18 -7.67 14.21
C THR A 3 -18.67 -6.24 14.38
N ARG A 4 -18.89 -5.80 15.63
CA ARG A 4 -19.16 -4.39 15.92
C ARG A 4 -17.83 -3.63 15.86
N GLU A 5 -17.55 -3.00 14.73
CA GLU A 5 -16.51 -1.98 14.68
C GLU A 5 -17.08 -0.67 15.23
N GLN A 6 -16.52 -0.17 16.33
CA GLN A 6 -16.94 1.10 16.92
C GLN A 6 -16.32 2.25 16.10
N CYS A 7 -17.09 2.78 15.15
CA CYS A 7 -16.78 4.08 14.58
C CYS A 7 -17.00 5.16 15.65
N PRO A 8 -16.15 6.19 15.75
CA PRO A 8 -16.20 7.17 16.84
C PRO A 8 -17.53 7.93 17.02
N LEU A 9 -18.43 7.85 16.03
CA LEU A 9 -19.65 8.66 15.99
C LEU A 9 -20.95 7.88 15.71
N TRP A 10 -20.89 6.59 15.33
CA TRP A 10 -22.09 5.84 14.89
C TRP A 10 -22.01 4.33 15.19
N LYS A 11 -23.16 3.72 15.51
CA LYS A 11 -23.30 2.26 15.63
C LYS A 11 -23.53 1.67 14.24
N ILE A 12 -22.48 1.14 13.60
CA ILE A 12 -22.60 0.34 12.38
C ILE A 12 -22.69 -1.13 12.78
N GLU A 13 -23.59 -1.88 12.15
CA GLU A 13 -23.56 -3.33 12.18
C GLU A 13 -23.00 -3.87 10.85
N LEU A 14 -21.81 -4.46 10.89
CA LEU A 14 -21.23 -5.16 9.74
C LEU A 14 -21.60 -6.65 9.80
N THR A 15 -22.20 -7.16 8.72
CA THR A 15 -22.54 -8.57 8.57
C THR A 15 -22.08 -9.10 7.23
N TYR A 16 -21.53 -10.32 7.23
CA TYR A 16 -21.23 -11.09 6.01
C TYR A 16 -22.36 -12.08 5.67
N ASN A 17 -23.43 -12.11 6.46
CA ASN A 17 -24.57 -12.98 6.22
C ASN A 17 -25.43 -12.45 5.07
N LYS A 18 -25.31 -13.08 3.90
CA LYS A 18 -26.06 -12.73 2.68
C LYS A 18 -27.59 -12.82 2.84
N SER A 19 -28.11 -13.57 3.81
CA SER A 19 -29.56 -13.63 4.06
C SER A 19 -30.13 -12.29 4.56
N ARG A 20 -29.27 -11.43 5.12
CA ARG A 20 -29.64 -10.09 5.62
C ARG A 20 -29.59 -9.02 4.52
N PHE A 21 -29.51 -9.43 3.25
CA PHE A 21 -29.49 -8.52 2.12
C PHE A 21 -30.68 -7.55 2.14
N ALA A 22 -31.91 -8.02 2.39
CA ALA A 22 -33.11 -7.18 2.32
C ALA A 22 -33.25 -6.17 3.48
N GLU A 23 -32.56 -6.37 4.60
CA GLU A 23 -32.60 -5.46 5.75
C GLU A 23 -31.40 -4.51 5.82
N SER A 24 -30.42 -4.68 4.92
CA SER A 24 -29.20 -3.86 4.92
C SER A 24 -29.45 -2.52 4.23
N ASP A 25 -29.05 -1.41 4.84
CA ASP A 25 -29.10 -0.08 4.22
C ASP A 25 -28.05 0.08 3.11
N LEU A 26 -26.88 -0.56 3.29
CA LEU A 26 -25.74 -0.51 2.40
C LEU A 26 -25.23 -1.92 2.11
N VAL A 27 -25.03 -2.25 0.84
CA VAL A 27 -24.47 -3.54 0.42
C VAL A 27 -23.16 -3.31 -0.34
N ILE A 28 -22.08 -3.91 0.15
CA ILE A 28 -20.74 -3.76 -0.41
C ILE A 28 -20.41 -4.98 -1.26
N PHE A 29 -20.06 -4.74 -2.52
CA PHE A 29 -19.70 -5.77 -3.48
C PHE A 29 -18.19 -5.75 -3.72
N HIS A 30 -17.50 -6.73 -3.14
CA HIS A 30 -16.06 -6.87 -3.31
C HIS A 30 -15.73 -7.42 -4.70
N ALA A 31 -14.87 -6.72 -5.45
CA ALA A 31 -14.57 -7.03 -6.85
C ALA A 31 -13.86 -8.38 -7.09
N LEU A 32 -13.12 -8.87 -6.09
CA LEU A 32 -12.32 -10.10 -6.18
C LEU A 32 -12.86 -11.25 -5.35
N GLY A 33 -12.33 -12.45 -5.64
CA GLY A 33 -12.52 -13.66 -4.84
C GLY A 33 -13.85 -14.37 -5.07
N GLY A 34 -14.48 -14.17 -6.23
CA GLY A 34 -15.80 -14.71 -6.53
C GLY A 34 -16.94 -14.07 -5.73
N ASN A 35 -16.67 -12.96 -5.03
CA ASN A 35 -17.67 -12.26 -4.21
C ASN A 35 -18.59 -11.38 -5.06
N MET A 36 -18.11 -10.90 -6.21
CA MET A 36 -18.90 -10.11 -7.15
C MET A 36 -19.85 -11.04 -7.92
N PRO A 37 -21.18 -10.86 -7.81
CA PRO A 37 -22.14 -11.59 -8.63
C PRO A 37 -21.95 -11.28 -10.12
N ASN A 38 -22.34 -12.22 -10.99
CA ASN A 38 -22.39 -11.94 -12.42
C ASN A 38 -23.50 -10.91 -12.75
N THR A 39 -23.46 -10.34 -13.96
CA THR A 39 -24.38 -9.27 -14.37
C THR A 39 -25.85 -9.70 -14.35
N ASN A 40 -26.17 -10.96 -14.67
CA ASN A 40 -27.55 -11.45 -14.63
C ASN A 40 -28.08 -11.49 -13.19
N GLU A 41 -27.24 -11.95 -12.26
CA GLU A 41 -27.57 -11.94 -10.84
C GLU A 41 -27.70 -10.52 -10.30
N LEU A 42 -26.81 -9.60 -10.67
CA LEU A 42 -26.94 -8.17 -10.30
C LEU A 42 -28.24 -7.56 -10.82
N ARG A 43 -28.66 -7.85 -12.06
CA ARG A 43 -29.96 -7.40 -12.59
C ARG A 43 -31.12 -7.94 -11.76
N ARG A 44 -31.08 -9.23 -11.38
CA ARG A 44 -32.12 -9.85 -10.55
C ARG A 44 -32.17 -9.21 -9.17
N LEU A 45 -31.02 -9.05 -8.52
CA LEU A 45 -30.91 -8.42 -7.20
C LEU A 45 -31.37 -6.96 -7.24
N SER A 46 -31.03 -6.22 -8.30
CA SER A 46 -31.41 -4.81 -8.46
C SER A 46 -32.92 -4.62 -8.60
N LYS A 47 -33.65 -5.63 -9.10
CA LYS A 47 -35.13 -5.59 -9.18
C LYS A 47 -35.80 -5.88 -7.83
N ASN A 48 -35.12 -6.58 -6.93
CA ASN A 48 -35.68 -7.10 -5.68
C ASN A 48 -35.12 -6.41 -4.43
N ARG A 49 -34.25 -5.40 -4.59
CA ARG A 49 -33.66 -4.68 -3.44
C ARG A 49 -34.64 -3.64 -2.89
N PRO A 50 -34.59 -3.34 -1.57
CA PRO A 50 -35.33 -2.23 -0.98
C PRO A 50 -35.02 -0.89 -1.68
N LEU A 51 -36.02 0.00 -1.77
CA LEU A 51 -35.90 1.27 -2.49
C LEU A 51 -34.77 2.18 -1.99
N LEU A 52 -34.50 2.17 -0.68
CA LEU A 52 -33.48 3.01 -0.06
C LEU A 52 -32.11 2.33 0.06
N GLN A 53 -32.01 1.04 -0.28
CA GLN A 53 -30.76 0.32 -0.18
C GLN A 53 -29.77 0.81 -1.25
N ARG A 54 -28.56 1.17 -0.80
CA ARG A 54 -27.46 1.60 -1.68
C ARG A 54 -26.44 0.50 -1.88
N TRP A 55 -25.89 0.41 -3.09
CA TRP A 55 -24.85 -0.57 -3.43
C TRP A 55 -23.51 0.12 -3.66
N VAL A 56 -22.45 -0.46 -3.11
CA VAL A 56 -21.09 0.07 -3.20
C VAL A 56 -20.18 -0.93 -3.90
N TYR A 57 -19.49 -0.49 -4.95
CA TYR A 57 -18.41 -1.25 -5.55
C TYR A 57 -17.15 -1.10 -4.68
N HIS A 58 -16.54 -2.22 -4.28
CA HIS A 58 -15.34 -2.19 -3.46
C HIS A 58 -14.18 -2.96 -4.10
N SER A 59 -13.01 -2.32 -4.16
CA SER A 59 -11.75 -2.95 -4.54
C SER A 59 -10.57 -2.24 -3.89
N MET A 60 -9.70 -3.02 -3.25
CA MET A 60 -8.36 -2.59 -2.85
C MET A 60 -7.31 -2.92 -3.91
N GLU A 61 -7.67 -3.64 -4.97
CA GLU A 61 -6.74 -4.16 -5.96
C GLU A 61 -6.83 -3.43 -7.30
N SER A 62 -5.73 -3.44 -8.04
CA SER A 62 -5.61 -2.71 -9.32
C SER A 62 -6.57 -3.23 -10.39
N PRO A 63 -7.01 -2.37 -11.34
CA PRO A 63 -7.84 -2.80 -12.47
C PRO A 63 -7.19 -3.83 -13.41
N LYS A 64 -5.88 -4.08 -13.26
CA LYS A 64 -5.17 -5.13 -13.99
C LYS A 64 -5.46 -6.53 -13.47
N VAL A 65 -5.92 -6.66 -12.22
CA VAL A 65 -6.20 -7.94 -11.59
C VAL A 65 -7.66 -8.10 -11.18
N THR A 66 -8.48 -7.05 -11.29
CA THR A 66 -9.94 -7.13 -11.10
C THR A 66 -10.67 -7.47 -12.39
N PRO A 67 -11.90 -8.03 -12.30
CA PRO A 67 -12.74 -8.27 -13.48
C PRO A 67 -13.03 -6.99 -14.26
N MET A 68 -13.34 -7.15 -15.55
CA MET A 68 -13.75 -6.04 -16.41
C MET A 68 -14.98 -5.34 -15.80
N VAL A 69 -14.84 -4.03 -15.54
CA VAL A 69 -15.87 -3.25 -14.84
C VAL A 69 -16.94 -2.69 -15.77
N SER A 70 -16.70 -2.60 -17.08
CA SER A 70 -17.65 -2.03 -18.04
C SER A 70 -19.04 -2.69 -18.01
N PRO A 71 -19.17 -4.03 -17.90
CA PRO A 71 -20.48 -4.68 -17.76
C PRO A 71 -21.21 -4.36 -16.44
N LEU A 72 -20.50 -3.78 -15.47
CA LEU A 72 -21.04 -3.42 -14.16
C LEU A 72 -21.52 -1.96 -14.08
N ASN A 73 -21.38 -1.19 -15.16
CA ASN A 73 -21.82 0.20 -15.22
C ASN A 73 -23.31 0.32 -14.90
N GLY A 74 -23.65 1.24 -13.99
CA GLY A 74 -25.03 1.53 -13.57
C GLY A 74 -25.60 0.68 -12.44
N PHE A 75 -24.87 -0.33 -11.92
CA PHE A 75 -25.36 -1.13 -10.79
C PHE A 75 -25.08 -0.51 -9.42
N PHE A 76 -23.98 0.24 -9.29
CA PHE A 76 -23.49 0.76 -8.02
C PHE A 76 -23.81 2.24 -7.86
N ASN A 77 -24.16 2.64 -6.65
CA ASN A 77 -24.44 4.02 -6.27
C ASN A 77 -23.17 4.78 -5.87
N ALA A 78 -22.14 4.06 -5.42
CA ALA A 78 -20.89 4.63 -4.95
C ALA A 78 -19.73 3.64 -5.11
N THR A 79 -18.50 4.14 -5.03
CA THR A 79 -17.28 3.35 -4.97
C THR A 79 -16.58 3.49 -3.62
N TRP A 80 -15.99 2.40 -3.15
CA TRP A 80 -15.10 2.37 -1.99
C TRP A 80 -13.79 1.70 -2.40
N THR A 81 -12.82 2.48 -2.85
CA THR A 81 -11.57 1.95 -3.43
C THR A 81 -10.36 2.73 -2.95
N TYR A 82 -9.17 2.25 -3.30
CA TYR A 82 -7.91 2.91 -2.97
C TYR A 82 -7.73 4.26 -3.70
N ARG A 83 -8.48 4.52 -4.78
CA ARG A 83 -8.37 5.74 -5.57
C ARG A 83 -8.82 6.96 -4.78
N SER A 84 -8.13 8.08 -4.97
CA SER A 84 -8.45 9.34 -4.29
C SER A 84 -9.78 9.96 -4.74
N ASP A 85 -10.26 9.61 -5.94
CA ASP A 85 -11.54 10.04 -6.51
C ASP A 85 -12.68 9.04 -6.31
N SER A 86 -12.51 8.10 -5.37
CA SER A 86 -13.58 7.20 -4.93
C SER A 86 -14.56 7.92 -4.00
N ASP A 87 -15.86 7.67 -4.11
CA ASP A 87 -16.89 8.30 -3.26
C ASP A 87 -16.59 8.13 -1.76
N PHE A 88 -16.14 6.93 -1.38
CA PHE A 88 -15.58 6.63 -0.07
C PHE A 88 -14.12 6.23 -0.21
N SER A 89 -13.26 6.78 0.65
CA SER A 89 -11.85 6.39 0.66
C SER A 89 -11.65 5.01 1.31
N ALA A 90 -11.03 4.10 0.56
CA ALA A 90 -10.45 2.87 1.07
C ALA A 90 -8.91 2.95 1.05
N ALA A 91 -8.32 4.12 1.30
CA ALA A 91 -6.86 4.25 1.31
C ALA A 91 -6.22 3.22 2.26
N TYR A 92 -5.10 2.63 1.87
CA TYR A 92 -4.39 1.64 2.69
C TYR A 92 -3.91 2.21 4.04
N ALA A 93 -3.53 3.49 4.04
CA ALA A 93 -3.29 4.27 5.23
C ALA A 93 -3.32 5.76 4.89
N THR A 94 -3.30 6.59 5.93
CA THR A 94 -3.11 8.04 5.84
C THR A 94 -2.04 8.47 6.85
N TYR A 95 -1.59 9.72 6.75
CA TYR A 95 -0.64 10.33 7.69
C TYR A 95 -1.15 11.69 8.14
N VAL A 96 -0.66 12.13 9.30
CA VAL A 96 -1.00 13.43 9.90
C VAL A 96 0.28 14.14 10.36
N PRO A 97 0.29 15.48 10.38
CA PRO A 97 1.37 16.22 11.00
C PRO A 97 1.43 15.91 12.51
N LEU A 98 2.64 15.97 13.06
CA LEU A 98 2.86 15.92 14.49
C LEU A 98 2.37 17.20 15.16
N SER A 99 1.94 17.10 16.43
CA SER A 99 1.71 18.29 17.24
C SER A 99 3.01 19.08 17.44
N PRO A 100 2.95 20.38 17.82
CA PRO A 100 4.15 21.16 18.10
C PRO A 100 5.06 20.54 19.18
N THR A 101 4.47 19.91 20.20
CA THR A 101 5.20 19.23 21.29
C THR A 101 5.83 17.92 20.82
N GLU A 102 5.15 17.15 19.98
CA GLU A 102 5.72 15.94 19.37
C GLU A 102 6.88 16.32 18.43
N MET A 103 6.73 17.38 17.64
CA MET A 103 7.72 17.85 16.69
C MET A 103 9.02 18.30 17.38
N SER A 104 8.94 19.04 18.49
CA SER A 104 10.14 19.49 19.22
C SER A 104 10.95 18.32 19.76
N TYR A 105 10.27 17.33 20.36
CA TYR A 105 10.90 16.11 20.85
C TYR A 105 11.46 15.24 19.71
N LYS A 106 10.69 15.05 18.63
CA LYS A 106 11.12 14.22 17.50
C LYS A 106 12.30 14.83 16.75
N LYS A 107 12.34 16.14 16.52
CA LYS A 107 13.50 16.79 15.87
C LYS A 107 14.82 16.47 16.58
N VAL A 108 14.85 16.51 17.92
CA VAL A 108 16.05 16.19 18.71
C VAL A 108 16.41 14.70 18.66
N THR A 109 15.41 13.81 18.76
CA THR A 109 15.65 12.36 18.76
C THR A 109 16.06 11.83 17.39
N ILE A 110 15.41 12.31 16.33
CA ILE A 110 15.73 11.94 14.94
C ILE A 110 17.10 12.47 14.53
N SER A 111 17.48 13.70 14.92
CA SER A 111 18.78 14.27 14.55
C SER A 111 19.99 13.56 15.19
N LYS A 112 19.79 12.91 16.34
CA LYS A 112 20.85 12.18 17.07
C LYS A 112 21.01 10.73 16.60
N ARG A 113 20.05 10.20 15.85
CA ARG A 113 20.02 8.79 15.46
C ARG A 113 20.69 8.58 14.10
N ASP A 114 21.64 7.66 14.04
CA ASP A 114 22.18 7.15 12.78
C ASP A 114 21.46 5.87 12.36
N TYR A 115 20.56 6.00 11.39
CA TYR A 115 19.77 4.93 10.81
C TYR A 115 20.58 3.98 9.91
N SER A 116 21.80 4.37 9.53
CA SER A 116 22.70 3.52 8.75
C SER A 116 23.44 2.49 9.60
N LYS A 117 23.50 2.70 10.92
CA LYS A 117 24.18 1.82 11.86
C LYS A 117 23.50 0.44 11.93
N GLY A 118 24.29 -0.62 11.81
CA GLY A 118 23.82 -2.00 11.85
C GLY A 118 23.18 -2.51 10.55
N LYS A 119 23.16 -1.69 9.49
CA LYS A 119 22.76 -2.11 8.15
C LYS A 119 23.94 -2.84 7.49
N THR A 120 23.77 -4.11 7.15
CA THR A 120 24.81 -4.98 6.57
C THR A 120 24.45 -5.49 5.17
N SER A 121 23.28 -5.14 4.65
CA SER A 121 22.84 -5.51 3.31
C SER A 121 22.16 -4.31 2.65
N LEU A 122 22.25 -4.24 1.32
CA LEU A 122 21.80 -3.06 0.58
C LEU A 122 20.28 -3.08 0.36
N VAL A 123 19.79 -4.03 -0.43
CA VAL A 123 18.39 -4.07 -0.88
C VAL A 123 17.74 -5.41 -0.54
N ALA A 124 16.54 -5.36 0.03
CA ALA A 124 15.65 -6.51 0.15
C ALA A 124 14.40 -6.34 -0.72
N TRP A 125 13.90 -7.45 -1.23
CA TRP A 125 12.60 -7.51 -1.89
C TRP A 125 11.87 -8.79 -1.50
N VAL A 126 10.66 -8.66 -0.93
CA VAL A 126 9.82 -9.80 -0.59
C VAL A 126 8.64 -9.80 -1.54
N VAL A 127 8.47 -10.88 -2.29
CA VAL A 127 7.49 -10.97 -3.37
C VAL A 127 6.87 -12.36 -3.46
N SER A 128 5.55 -12.39 -3.61
CA SER A 128 4.79 -13.63 -3.73
C SER A 128 3.93 -13.74 -4.99
N ASN A 129 3.50 -12.61 -5.56
CA ASN A 129 2.84 -12.58 -6.86
C ASN A 129 3.90 -12.56 -7.96
N CYS A 130 4.10 -13.65 -8.70
CA CYS A 130 5.18 -13.72 -9.70
C CYS A 130 4.74 -13.28 -11.12
N SER A 131 3.49 -12.89 -11.34
CA SER A 131 2.96 -12.59 -12.69
C SER A 131 3.06 -11.11 -13.08
N ALA A 132 3.47 -10.23 -12.17
CA ALA A 132 3.61 -8.80 -12.44
C ALA A 132 4.84 -8.48 -13.31
N ARG A 133 4.68 -8.62 -14.63
CA ARG A 133 5.75 -8.51 -15.64
C ARG A 133 6.61 -7.25 -15.50
N LEU A 134 6.02 -6.06 -15.56
CA LEU A 134 6.76 -4.78 -15.51
C LEU A 134 7.65 -4.66 -14.27
N ARG A 135 7.10 -5.00 -13.10
CA ARG A 135 7.85 -4.97 -11.84
C ARG A 135 9.00 -5.96 -11.85
N ASN A 136 8.75 -7.18 -12.31
CA ASN A 136 9.76 -8.24 -12.32
C ASN A 136 10.89 -7.92 -13.31
N GLU A 137 10.56 -7.41 -14.50
CA GLU A 137 11.54 -6.93 -15.48
C GLU A 137 12.39 -5.78 -14.91
N PHE A 138 11.77 -4.83 -14.22
CA PHE A 138 12.48 -3.74 -13.55
C PHE A 138 13.49 -4.27 -12.52
N VAL A 139 13.08 -5.21 -11.65
CA VAL A 139 13.99 -5.78 -10.66
C VAL A 139 15.11 -6.60 -11.32
N ALA A 140 14.80 -7.38 -12.36
CA ALA A 140 15.81 -8.14 -13.09
C ALA A 140 16.87 -7.21 -13.73
N GLU A 141 16.46 -6.05 -14.24
CA GLU A 141 17.38 -5.02 -14.73
C GLU A 141 18.19 -4.40 -13.57
N LEU A 142 17.56 -4.09 -12.44
CA LEU A 142 18.22 -3.50 -11.27
C LEU A 142 19.31 -4.42 -10.70
N MET A 143 19.06 -5.74 -10.70
CA MET A 143 19.99 -6.76 -10.24
C MET A 143 21.29 -6.84 -11.05
N LYS A 144 21.33 -6.29 -12.27
CA LYS A 144 22.57 -6.18 -13.05
C LYS A 144 23.54 -5.16 -12.45
N TYR A 145 23.04 -4.19 -11.68
CA TYR A 145 23.83 -3.07 -11.18
C TYR A 145 24.07 -3.12 -9.67
N ILE A 146 23.16 -3.73 -8.89
CA ILE A 146 23.26 -3.85 -7.42
C ILE A 146 22.78 -5.21 -6.94
N ASP A 147 23.29 -5.64 -5.77
CA ASP A 147 22.81 -6.84 -5.11
C ASP A 147 21.42 -6.61 -4.49
N VAL A 148 20.47 -7.45 -4.90
CA VAL A 148 19.09 -7.46 -4.40
C VAL A 148 18.80 -8.84 -3.83
N HIS A 149 18.58 -8.91 -2.52
CA HIS A 149 18.15 -10.14 -1.87
C HIS A 149 16.65 -10.34 -2.05
N VAL A 150 16.27 -11.37 -2.80
CA VAL A 150 14.87 -11.72 -3.07
C VAL A 150 14.38 -12.79 -2.10
N TYR A 151 13.19 -12.57 -1.56
CA TYR A 151 12.50 -13.43 -0.62
C TYR A 151 11.05 -13.68 -1.07
N GLY A 152 10.40 -14.66 -0.45
CA GLY A 152 9.01 -15.02 -0.74
C GLY A 152 8.89 -16.08 -1.83
N SER A 153 7.67 -16.40 -2.26
CA SER A 153 7.42 -17.52 -3.17
C SER A 153 8.00 -17.33 -4.58
N CYS A 154 8.41 -16.11 -4.96
CA CYS A 154 9.08 -15.87 -6.23
C CYS A 154 10.61 -15.86 -6.16
N SER A 155 11.23 -16.15 -5.00
CA SER A 155 12.69 -16.07 -4.86
C SER A 155 13.43 -17.04 -5.78
N SER A 156 12.87 -18.22 -6.01
CA SER A 156 13.43 -19.23 -6.94
C SER A 156 13.56 -18.72 -8.37
N ASN A 157 12.67 -17.82 -8.82
CA ASN A 157 12.75 -17.21 -10.15
C ASN A 157 13.99 -16.34 -10.34
N TYR A 158 14.66 -15.96 -9.24
CA TYR A 158 15.88 -15.17 -9.22
C TYR A 158 17.09 -15.97 -8.73
N ASN A 159 17.00 -17.30 -8.69
CA ASN A 159 18.01 -18.21 -8.14
C ASN A 159 18.35 -17.91 -6.66
N GLN A 160 17.34 -17.49 -5.88
CA GLN A 160 17.50 -17.14 -4.47
C GLN A 160 16.81 -18.16 -3.57
N THR A 161 17.55 -18.70 -2.60
CA THR A 161 17.08 -19.68 -1.60
C THR A 161 16.92 -19.08 -0.21
N ARG A 162 17.13 -17.77 -0.05
CA ARG A 162 17.07 -17.07 1.23
C ARG A 162 15.64 -17.12 1.78
N VAL A 163 15.51 -17.43 3.07
CA VAL A 163 14.20 -17.49 3.76
C VAL A 163 14.08 -16.35 4.76
N CYS A 164 12.93 -15.69 4.73
CA CYS A 164 12.55 -14.63 5.65
C CYS A 164 11.10 -14.87 6.09
N ASN A 165 10.94 -15.60 7.20
CA ASN A 165 9.61 -16.04 7.66
C ASN A 165 8.72 -14.84 7.99
N ARG A 166 7.42 -14.92 7.64
CA ARG A 166 6.45 -13.84 7.84
C ARG A 166 6.42 -13.31 9.29
N GLY A 167 6.43 -14.20 10.28
CA GLY A 167 6.48 -13.84 11.70
C GLY A 167 7.82 -13.25 12.19
N LYS A 168 8.88 -13.32 11.38
CA LYS A 168 10.21 -12.76 11.68
C LYS A 168 10.65 -11.70 10.66
N MET A 169 9.73 -11.24 9.82
CA MET A 169 10.00 -10.32 8.70
C MET A 169 10.70 -9.05 9.17
N SER A 170 10.18 -8.42 10.22
CA SER A 170 10.77 -7.19 10.79
C SER A 170 12.25 -7.39 11.19
N LYS A 171 12.56 -8.46 11.93
CA LYS A 171 13.94 -8.78 12.34
C LYS A 171 14.86 -9.03 11.13
N CYS A 172 14.35 -9.73 10.14
CA CYS A 172 15.08 -10.04 8.91
C CYS A 172 15.36 -8.79 8.07
N LEU A 173 14.45 -7.82 8.04
CA LEU A 173 14.59 -6.59 7.26
C LEU A 173 15.44 -5.52 7.93
N LYS A 174 15.62 -5.55 9.27
CA LYS A 174 16.42 -4.56 10.02
C LYS A 174 17.85 -4.39 9.50
N LYS A 175 18.45 -5.42 8.91
CA LYS A 175 19.82 -5.37 8.35
C LYS A 175 19.92 -4.66 6.99
N TYR A 176 18.80 -4.32 6.36
CA TYR A 176 18.78 -3.71 5.03
C TYR A 176 18.65 -2.19 5.09
N LYS A 177 19.29 -1.50 4.15
CA LYS A 177 19.08 -0.06 3.94
C LYS A 177 17.80 0.21 3.16
N PHE A 178 17.57 -0.54 2.10
CA PHE A 178 16.47 -0.33 1.18
C PHE A 178 15.54 -1.53 1.11
N TYR A 179 14.27 -1.25 0.89
CA TYR A 179 13.26 -2.27 0.60
C TYR A 179 12.52 -1.89 -0.68
N LEU A 180 12.40 -2.84 -1.63
CA LEU A 180 11.65 -2.61 -2.87
C LEU A 180 10.13 -2.73 -2.59
N SER A 181 9.49 -1.59 -2.43
CA SER A 181 8.04 -1.42 -2.23
C SER A 181 7.32 -1.31 -3.58
N PHE A 182 7.58 -2.25 -4.47
CA PHE A 182 7.09 -2.17 -5.85
C PHE A 182 5.72 -2.81 -6.02
N GLU A 183 4.79 -2.06 -6.61
CA GLU A 183 3.44 -2.50 -6.91
C GLU A 183 3.39 -3.48 -8.07
N ASN A 184 2.36 -4.33 -8.06
CA ASN A 184 2.09 -5.30 -9.13
C ASN A 184 1.47 -4.66 -10.38
N ALA A 185 1.07 -3.39 -10.32
CA ALA A 185 0.56 -2.62 -11.46
C ALA A 185 0.86 -1.13 -11.28
N LEU A 186 1.00 -0.42 -12.41
CA LEU A 186 1.13 1.03 -12.45
C LEU A 186 -0.26 1.62 -12.70
N CYS A 187 -0.91 2.09 -11.64
CA CYS A 187 -2.28 2.58 -11.66
C CYS A 187 -2.40 3.82 -10.79
N LYS A 188 -3.24 4.78 -11.20
CA LYS A 188 -3.47 6.04 -10.50
C LYS A 188 -3.80 5.78 -9.02
N ASP A 189 -3.06 6.43 -8.12
CA ASP A 189 -3.17 6.38 -6.66
C ASP A 189 -2.95 4.99 -6.03
N TYR A 190 -2.50 3.99 -6.80
CA TYR A 190 -2.29 2.63 -6.30
C TYR A 190 -0.99 2.53 -5.50
N ILE A 191 -1.08 2.86 -4.21
CA ILE A 191 0.01 2.85 -3.23
C ILE A 191 -0.46 2.07 -1.99
N THR A 192 0.13 0.89 -1.79
CA THR A 192 -0.46 -0.17 -0.96
C THR A 192 0.33 -0.44 0.33
N GLU A 193 0.03 -1.56 1.00
CA GLU A 193 0.78 -2.07 2.16
C GLU A 193 2.28 -2.20 1.88
N LYS A 194 2.68 -2.40 0.62
CA LYS A 194 4.10 -2.54 0.22
C LYS A 194 4.91 -1.32 0.60
N TYR A 195 4.34 -0.13 0.50
CA TYR A 195 4.97 1.11 0.99
C TYR A 195 4.66 1.33 2.48
N TRP A 196 3.38 1.30 2.86
CA TRP A 196 2.93 1.72 4.19
C TRP A 196 3.50 0.87 5.33
N ASP A 197 3.64 -0.43 5.14
CA ASP A 197 4.14 -1.32 6.18
C ASP A 197 5.66 -1.23 6.34
N ARG A 198 6.37 -0.55 5.44
CA ARG A 198 7.83 -0.39 5.47
C ARG A 198 8.29 0.88 6.19
N LEU A 199 7.34 1.72 6.63
CA LEU A 199 7.61 2.92 7.44
C LEU A 199 7.77 2.62 8.94
N GLY A 200 7.90 1.34 9.30
CA GLY A 200 7.99 0.83 10.66
C GLY A 200 9.38 0.90 11.30
N GLU A 201 9.62 0.02 12.27
CA GLU A 201 10.84 -0.05 13.09
C GLU A 201 11.99 -0.80 12.41
N GLU A 202 11.78 -1.30 11.20
CA GLU A 202 12.84 -1.90 10.40
C GLU A 202 13.86 -0.85 9.93
N ASP A 203 13.48 0.43 9.96
CA ASP A 203 14.31 1.56 9.56
C ASP A 203 14.94 1.38 8.17
N VAL A 204 14.12 0.87 7.25
CA VAL A 204 14.45 0.74 5.83
C VAL A 204 13.87 1.93 5.09
N VAL A 205 14.51 2.35 3.99
CA VAL A 205 13.96 3.33 3.07
C VAL A 205 13.21 2.57 1.96
N PRO A 206 11.89 2.77 1.80
CA PRO A 206 11.14 2.27 0.66
C PRO A 206 11.66 2.84 -0.66
N VAL A 207 12.02 1.97 -1.59
CA VAL A 207 12.18 2.31 -3.01
C VAL A 207 10.90 1.91 -3.71
N VAL A 208 10.23 2.87 -4.33
CA VAL A 208 8.83 2.72 -4.76
C VAL A 208 8.69 2.73 -6.27
N LEU A 209 7.90 1.79 -6.80
CA LEU A 209 7.48 1.70 -8.20
C LEU A 209 5.98 1.43 -8.18
N GLY A 210 5.19 2.43 -8.54
CA GLY A 210 3.73 2.40 -8.44
C GLY A 210 3.14 3.71 -8.94
N GLY A 211 1.85 3.91 -8.74
CA GLY A 211 1.15 5.08 -9.30
C GLY A 211 1.02 5.01 -10.83
N ALA A 212 0.25 5.94 -11.39
CA ALA A 212 0.23 6.20 -12.83
C ALA A 212 1.48 7.00 -13.28
N ASP A 213 1.98 7.88 -12.42
CA ASP A 213 3.16 8.70 -12.64
C ASP A 213 3.81 9.12 -11.30
N ALA A 214 4.89 9.92 -11.39
CA ALA A 214 5.66 10.37 -10.24
C ALA A 214 4.83 11.12 -9.18
N SER A 215 3.79 11.84 -9.60
CA SER A 215 3.00 12.73 -8.74
C SER A 215 2.08 12.00 -7.77
N ASP A 216 1.72 10.75 -8.05
CA ASP A 216 0.85 9.94 -7.20
C ASP A 216 1.43 9.77 -5.79
N TYR A 217 2.72 9.45 -5.71
CA TYR A 217 3.40 9.31 -4.42
C TYR A 217 3.50 10.66 -3.70
N SER A 218 3.66 11.77 -4.40
CA SER A 218 3.67 13.10 -3.77
C SER A 218 2.31 13.46 -3.16
N ARG A 219 1.20 12.95 -3.72
CA ARG A 219 -0.15 13.19 -3.18
C ARG A 219 -0.49 12.29 -1.99
N VAL A 220 -0.11 11.02 -2.03
CA VAL A 220 -0.62 10.00 -1.10
C VAL A 220 0.40 9.62 -0.02
N ALA A 221 1.69 9.56 -0.36
CA ALA A 221 2.74 9.10 0.54
C ALA A 221 3.29 10.24 1.44
N ILE A 222 4.09 9.86 2.44
CA ILE A 222 4.67 10.83 3.38
C ILE A 222 5.85 11.53 2.69
N PRO A 223 5.89 12.86 2.63
CA PRO A 223 6.98 13.59 1.98
C PRO A 223 8.36 13.22 2.55
N GLY A 224 9.32 12.97 1.65
CA GLY A 224 10.72 12.68 2.01
C GLY A 224 10.97 11.30 2.64
N SER A 225 10.00 10.39 2.59
CA SER A 225 10.10 9.06 3.22
C SER A 225 10.44 7.91 2.28
N TYR A 226 10.53 8.15 0.97
CA TYR A 226 10.74 7.13 -0.06
C TYR A 226 11.66 7.62 -1.17
N ILE A 227 12.19 6.67 -1.95
CA ILE A 227 12.92 6.92 -3.19
C ILE A 227 12.02 6.51 -4.35
N ASN A 228 11.61 7.44 -5.19
CA ASN A 228 10.72 7.16 -6.31
C ASN A 228 11.52 6.78 -7.56
N VAL A 229 11.24 5.62 -8.14
CA VAL A 229 11.94 5.20 -9.36
C VAL A 229 11.66 6.12 -10.56
N TRP A 230 10.52 6.83 -10.56
CA TRP A 230 10.17 7.79 -11.60
C TRP A 230 11.09 9.01 -11.64
N ASP A 231 11.86 9.27 -10.57
CA ASP A 231 12.77 10.42 -10.49
C ASP A 231 14.11 10.17 -11.22
N PHE A 232 14.31 8.98 -11.78
CA PHE A 232 15.56 8.56 -12.42
C PHE A 232 15.36 8.32 -13.92
N LYS A 233 16.34 8.71 -14.73
CA LYS A 233 16.32 8.51 -16.19
C LYS A 233 16.50 7.05 -16.57
N SER A 234 17.06 6.23 -15.68
CA SER A 234 17.28 4.80 -15.91
C SER A 234 17.37 4.00 -14.61
N VAL A 235 17.17 2.69 -14.73
CA VAL A 235 17.38 1.72 -13.63
C VAL A 235 18.83 1.75 -13.12
N LYS A 236 19.80 1.99 -14.03
CA LYS A 236 21.22 2.13 -13.67
C LYS A 236 21.46 3.35 -12.78
N GLU A 237 20.85 4.49 -13.12
CA GLU A 237 20.99 5.73 -12.33
C GLU A 237 20.38 5.56 -10.93
N LEU A 238 19.22 4.89 -10.82
CA LEU A 238 18.67 4.50 -9.52
C LEU A 238 19.68 3.65 -8.73
N ALA A 239 20.28 2.65 -9.37
CA ALA A 239 21.25 1.76 -8.73
C ALA A 239 22.48 2.52 -8.23
N GLU A 240 23.00 3.46 -9.03
CA GLU A 240 24.10 4.36 -8.66
C GLU A 240 23.72 5.26 -7.49
N TYR A 241 22.49 5.77 -7.46
CA TYR A 241 21.98 6.56 -6.34
C TYR A 241 21.88 5.76 -5.04
N LEU A 242 21.39 4.51 -5.10
CA LEU A 242 21.35 3.63 -3.93
C LEU A 242 22.77 3.31 -3.41
N LYS A 243 23.75 3.10 -4.31
CA LYS A 243 25.17 2.95 -3.93
C LYS A 243 25.76 4.22 -3.32
N TYR A 244 25.39 5.40 -3.83
CA TYR A 244 25.80 6.68 -3.26
C TYR A 244 25.30 6.83 -1.82
N LEU A 245 24.01 6.57 -1.58
CA LEU A 245 23.41 6.62 -0.24
C LEU A 245 24.05 5.60 0.71
N ASP A 246 24.41 4.42 0.20
CA ASP A 246 25.12 3.41 1.00
C ASP A 246 26.44 3.94 1.56
N LYS A 247 27.22 4.66 0.74
CA LYS A 247 28.51 5.24 1.10
C LYS A 247 28.42 6.57 1.86
N LYS A 248 27.23 7.17 1.94
CA LYS A 248 27.03 8.51 2.53
C LYS A 248 25.94 8.46 3.61
N PRO A 249 26.30 8.09 4.85
CA PRO A 249 25.35 8.03 5.97
C PRO A 249 24.52 9.30 6.15
N ALA A 250 25.13 10.49 6.05
CA ALA A 250 24.40 11.75 6.18
C ALA A 250 23.29 11.91 5.11
N ALA A 251 23.53 11.47 3.87
CA ALA A 251 22.53 11.51 2.80
C ALA A 251 21.42 10.46 3.04
N TYR A 252 21.78 9.23 3.41
CA TYR A 252 20.83 8.18 3.76
C TYR A 252 19.90 8.60 4.92
N ASN A 253 20.46 9.20 5.97
CA ASN A 253 19.71 9.64 7.14
C ASN A 253 18.67 10.75 6.83
N LYS A 254 18.79 11.48 5.72
CA LYS A 254 17.77 12.46 5.30
C LYS A 254 16.40 11.81 5.06
N TYR A 255 16.35 10.55 4.61
CA TYR A 255 15.11 9.80 4.38
C TYR A 255 14.35 9.41 5.66
N PHE A 256 14.87 9.75 6.84
CA PHE A 256 14.18 9.55 8.12
C PHE A 256 13.71 10.86 8.75
N GLN A 257 14.05 12.01 8.15
CA GLN A 257 13.67 13.33 8.67
C GLN A 257 12.17 13.55 8.73
N TRP A 258 11.40 12.92 7.83
CA TRP A 258 9.93 12.97 7.83
C TRP A 258 9.31 12.56 9.18
N ARG A 259 9.97 11.68 9.95
CA ARG A 259 9.52 11.26 11.30
C ARG A 259 9.55 12.39 12.33
N SER A 260 10.19 13.51 12.00
CA SER A 260 10.17 14.74 12.80
C SER A 260 8.93 15.60 12.54
N TYR A 261 8.16 15.30 11.49
CA TYR A 261 7.06 16.14 11.02
C TYR A 261 5.74 15.39 10.91
N TYR A 262 5.77 14.09 10.62
CA TYR A 262 4.60 13.29 10.32
C TYR A 262 4.58 11.97 11.08
N LYS A 263 3.38 11.44 11.30
CA LYS A 263 3.12 10.07 11.76
C LYS A 263 2.00 9.42 10.97
N ARG A 264 1.99 8.09 10.89
CA ARG A 264 0.83 7.34 10.36
C ARG A 264 -0.40 7.65 11.20
N ASN A 265 -1.54 7.83 10.54
CA ASN A 265 -2.81 8.03 11.20
C ASN A 265 -3.30 6.71 11.80
N THR A 266 -3.31 6.62 13.13
CA THR A 266 -3.80 5.45 13.87
C THR A 266 -5.32 5.39 13.98
N GLN A 267 -6.01 6.47 13.60
CA GLN A 267 -7.48 6.56 13.58
C GLN A 267 -8.03 6.42 12.15
N HIS A 268 -7.27 5.78 11.26
CA HIS A 268 -7.70 5.49 9.90
C HIS A 268 -8.57 4.23 9.88
N TYR A 269 -9.88 4.41 9.96
CA TYR A 269 -10.87 3.34 9.84
C TYR A 269 -11.67 3.55 8.54
N PRO A 270 -11.24 2.97 7.40
CA PRO A 270 -11.90 3.18 6.10
C PRO A 270 -13.41 2.95 6.11
N ILE A 271 -13.88 1.96 6.87
CA ILE A 271 -15.31 1.63 6.96
C ILE A 271 -16.13 2.75 7.61
N CYS A 272 -15.51 3.55 8.48
CA CYS A 272 -16.19 4.67 9.12
C CYS A 272 -16.44 5.84 8.16
N ASN A 273 -15.91 5.81 6.93
CA ASN A 273 -16.21 6.80 5.91
C ASN A 273 -17.66 6.70 5.39
N PHE A 274 -18.35 5.58 5.58
CA PHE A 274 -19.76 5.43 5.19
C PHE A 274 -20.74 6.23 6.05
N CYS A 275 -20.30 6.78 7.18
CA CYS A 275 -21.13 7.54 8.12
C CYS A 275 -20.93 9.07 8.06
N LYS A 276 -20.34 9.56 6.96
CA LYS A 276 -20.15 10.99 6.71
C LYS A 276 -21.28 11.55 5.86
#